data_AF-A0A284SBE8-F1
#
_entry.id   AF-A0A284SBE8-F1
#
_cell.length_a   1.000
_cell.length_b   1.000
_cell.length_c   1.000
_cell.angle_alpha   90.00
_cell.angle_beta   90.00
_cell.angle_gamma   90.00
#
_symmetry.space_group_name_H-M   'P 1'
#
loop_
_entity.id
_entity.type
_entity.pdbx_description
1 polymer ?
#
loop_
_entity_poly.entity_id
_entity_poly.type
_entity_poly.pdbx_seq_one_letter_code
_entity_poly.pdbx_strand_id
1 'polypeptide(L)'
;MKWASTPCPFSFRNIHTFNISLPDDSGTVSRHLYRYLALSDTALKRLYVMHHVSGSLNASSRTLHITSIEKITVKVVRTSRVHYGLLFRVFEWWISNLSAVDEHCAIRSITFKVMLDLPVFQEEHPALEWEDLWMRLDGCLASHKMASLERVAIIFEPRVLTWDTLKARMEQNFLGLKRLGCELILDVVT
;
A
#
# COMPACT_ATOMS: atom_id res chain seq x y z
N MET A 1 16.61 39.61 -2.50
CA MET A 1 17.36 38.34 -2.48
C MET A 1 16.63 37.33 -3.35
N LYS A 2 17.17 37.02 -4.54
CA LYS A 2 16.66 35.94 -5.40
C LYS A 2 17.19 34.62 -4.84
N TRP A 3 16.30 33.74 -4.40
CA TRP A 3 16.67 32.36 -4.08
C TRP A 3 16.96 31.67 -5.41
N ALA A 4 18.24 31.46 -5.72
CA ALA A 4 18.63 30.57 -6.80
C ALA A 4 18.27 29.16 -6.36
N SER A 5 17.23 28.59 -6.98
CA SER A 5 17.00 27.15 -6.93
C SER A 5 18.19 26.48 -7.60
N THR A 6 19.14 26.01 -6.81
CA THR A 6 20.17 25.09 -7.30
C THR A 6 19.45 23.93 -7.99
N PRO A 7 19.69 23.67 -9.29
CA PRO A 7 19.05 22.58 -10.00
C PRO A 7 19.41 21.28 -9.29
N CYS A 8 18.42 20.43 -9.02
CA CYS A 8 18.69 19.10 -8.51
C CYS A 8 19.62 18.40 -9.52
N PRO A 9 20.80 17.90 -9.13
CA PRO A 9 21.80 17.36 -10.06
C PRO A 9 21.35 16.07 -10.76
N PHE A 10 20.19 15.54 -10.38
CA PHE A 10 19.58 14.37 -10.98
C PHE A 10 18.32 14.80 -11.74
N SER A 11 18.37 14.68 -13.08
CA SER A 11 17.18 14.82 -13.92
C SER A 11 16.38 13.52 -13.84
N PHE A 12 15.24 13.56 -13.15
CA PHE A 12 14.38 12.40 -12.92
C PHE A 12 13.26 12.25 -13.94
N ARG A 13 13.34 12.97 -15.07
CA ARG A 13 12.33 12.91 -16.14
C ARG A 13 12.10 11.49 -16.70
N ASN A 14 13.03 10.56 -16.47
CA ASN A 14 12.96 9.19 -17.00
C ASN A 14 12.80 8.10 -15.92
N ILE A 15 12.54 8.46 -14.66
CA ILE A 15 12.26 7.44 -13.63
C ILE A 15 10.79 7.05 -13.70
N HIS A 16 10.53 5.80 -14.10
CA HIS A 16 9.17 5.26 -14.21
C HIS A 16 8.72 4.44 -12.99
N THR A 17 9.67 3.96 -12.19
CA THR A 17 9.42 3.12 -11.02
C THR A 17 10.26 3.61 -9.84
N PHE A 18 9.64 3.69 -8.66
CA PHE A 18 10.31 4.06 -7.43
C PHE A 18 10.12 2.97 -6.36
N ASN A 19 11.21 2.54 -5.71
CA ASN A 19 11.21 1.47 -4.70
C ASN A 19 11.62 2.04 -3.34
N ILE A 20 10.83 1.74 -2.31
CA ILE A 20 11.03 2.23 -0.94
C ILE A 20 11.04 1.04 0.00
N SER A 21 11.98 0.99 0.94
CA SER A 21 11.93 0.06 2.08
C SER A 21 11.65 0.83 3.37
N LEU A 22 10.73 0.34 4.20
CA LEU A 22 10.33 0.92 5.49
C LEU A 22 10.47 -0.11 6.62
N PRO A 23 10.79 0.27 7.87
CA PRO A 23 11.14 1.63 8.29
C PRO A 23 12.45 2.11 7.66
N ASP A 24 12.54 3.42 7.38
CA ASP A 24 13.77 4.05 6.93
C ASP A 24 14.64 4.33 8.16
N ASP A 25 15.46 3.36 8.57
CA ASP A 25 16.35 3.48 9.73
C ASP A 25 17.33 4.65 9.62
N SER A 26 17.57 5.16 8.41
CA SER A 26 18.45 6.30 8.14
C SER A 26 17.76 7.67 8.25
N GLY A 27 16.42 7.71 8.20
CA GLY A 27 15.61 8.94 8.14
C GLY A 27 15.87 9.86 6.93
N THR A 28 16.76 9.49 6.02
CA THR A 28 17.20 10.30 4.87
C THR A 28 16.32 10.07 3.64
N VAL A 29 15.86 8.84 3.41
CA VAL A 29 14.96 8.49 2.31
C VAL A 29 13.65 9.24 2.48
N SER A 30 13.14 9.31 3.72
CA SER A 30 11.86 9.96 4.07
C SER A 30 11.82 11.48 3.81
N ARG A 31 12.94 12.23 3.81
CA ARG A 31 12.90 13.69 3.53
C ARG A 31 12.84 14.03 2.05
N HIS A 32 13.43 13.21 1.20
CA HIS A 32 13.52 13.48 -0.23
C HIS A 32 12.39 12.82 -1.02
N LEU A 33 11.80 11.75 -0.48
CA LEU A 33 10.69 11.00 -1.06
C LEU A 33 9.50 11.87 -1.51
N TYR A 34 9.07 12.79 -0.64
CA TYR A 34 7.92 13.65 -0.89
C TYR A 34 8.16 14.61 -2.05
N ARG A 35 9.41 15.07 -2.21
CA ARG A 35 9.77 15.88 -3.37
C ARG A 35 9.70 15.08 -4.67
N TYR A 36 9.85 13.75 -4.63
CA TYR A 36 9.75 12.93 -5.83
C TYR A 36 8.32 12.56 -6.18
N LEU A 37 7.49 12.25 -5.17
CA LEU A 37 6.10 11.88 -5.40
C LEU A 37 5.20 13.08 -5.76
N ALA A 38 5.51 14.28 -5.24
CA ALA A 38 4.73 15.49 -5.50
C ALA A 38 5.02 16.18 -6.85
N LEU A 39 6.01 15.71 -7.63
CA LEU A 39 6.34 16.32 -8.92
C LEU A 39 5.42 15.77 -10.02
N SER A 40 4.44 16.58 -10.41
CA SER A 40 3.49 16.31 -11.51
C SER A 40 4.15 16.13 -12.88
N ASP A 41 5.35 16.70 -13.09
CA ASP A 41 6.13 16.61 -14.33
C ASP A 41 7.11 15.42 -14.37
N THR A 42 6.94 14.42 -13.50
CA THR A 42 7.75 13.19 -13.53
C THR A 42 7.12 12.13 -14.42
N ALA A 43 7.94 11.32 -15.09
CA ALA A 43 7.47 10.11 -15.77
C ALA A 43 7.20 8.94 -14.79
N LEU A 44 7.14 9.23 -13.48
CA LEU A 44 6.95 8.25 -12.43
C LEU A 44 5.50 7.80 -12.41
N LYS A 45 5.27 6.57 -12.87
CA LYS A 45 3.92 5.97 -12.95
C LYS A 45 3.75 4.80 -11.99
N ARG A 46 4.84 4.27 -11.44
CA ARG A 46 4.83 3.06 -10.62
C ARG A 46 5.53 3.30 -9.29
N LEU A 47 4.84 2.99 -8.22
CA LEU A 47 5.37 3.04 -6.86
C LEU A 47 5.41 1.62 -6.30
N TYR A 48 6.57 1.23 -5.79
CA TYR A 48 6.78 -0.01 -5.05
C TYR A 48 7.24 0.32 -3.64
N VAL A 49 6.55 -0.20 -2.62
CA VAL A 49 6.87 0.04 -1.22
C VAL A 49 6.96 -1.29 -0.50
N MET A 50 8.14 -1.59 0.04
CA MET A 50 8.41 -2.72 0.90
C MET A 50 8.37 -2.28 2.36
N HIS A 51 7.56 -2.94 3.18
CA HIS A 51 7.53 -2.77 4.62
C HIS A 51 8.18 -3.99 5.28
N HIS A 52 9.34 -3.81 5.89
CA HIS A 52 9.93 -4.76 6.82
C HIS A 52 9.32 -4.54 8.21
N VAL A 53 8.58 -5.52 8.69
CA VAL A 53 7.89 -5.43 9.98
C VAL A 53 8.76 -6.12 11.03
N SER A 54 9.73 -5.38 11.56
CA SER A 54 10.61 -5.80 12.68
C SER A 54 10.37 -4.91 13.90
N GLY A 55 9.66 -5.43 14.91
CA GLY A 55 9.65 -4.98 16.31
C GLY A 55 9.11 -3.58 16.66
N SER A 56 9.19 -2.59 15.77
CA SER A 56 8.79 -1.21 16.01
C SER A 56 8.49 -0.50 14.70
N LEU A 57 7.22 -0.47 14.29
CA LEU A 57 6.78 0.42 13.23
C LEU A 57 6.65 1.84 13.80
N ASN A 58 7.68 2.64 13.60
CA ASN A 58 7.45 4.04 13.27
C ASN A 58 6.94 4.07 11.82
N ALA A 59 5.71 3.58 11.60
CA ALA A 59 5.00 3.82 10.35
C ALA A 59 5.01 5.33 10.17
N SER A 60 5.79 5.83 9.21
CA SER A 60 6.09 7.24 9.11
C SER A 60 4.78 8.02 9.16
N SER A 61 4.61 8.94 10.10
CA SER A 61 3.38 9.73 10.31
C SER A 61 3.09 10.72 9.17
N ARG A 62 3.58 10.43 7.97
CA ARG A 62 3.80 11.37 6.89
C ARG A 62 3.10 10.88 5.63
N THR A 63 2.16 11.69 5.16
CA THR A 63 1.32 11.48 3.98
C THR A 63 2.12 11.52 2.68
N LEU A 64 2.10 10.44 1.90
CA LEU A 64 2.64 10.33 0.55
C LEU A 64 1.74 11.10 -0.43
N HIS A 65 2.31 12.09 -1.11
CA HIS A 65 1.62 12.80 -2.20
C HIS A 65 1.74 12.02 -3.52
N ILE A 66 0.82 11.12 -3.83
CA ILE A 66 0.91 10.12 -4.94
C ILE A 66 0.07 10.46 -6.17
N THR A 67 -0.12 11.75 -6.48
CA THR A 67 -1.11 12.23 -7.45
C THR A 67 -0.90 11.72 -8.89
N SER A 68 0.35 11.56 -9.34
CA SER A 68 0.69 11.10 -10.70
C SER A 68 0.87 9.58 -10.85
N ILE A 69 0.80 8.84 -9.74
CA ILE A 69 1.07 7.40 -9.71
C ILE A 69 -0.11 6.62 -10.28
N GLU A 70 0.15 5.73 -11.23
CA GLU A 70 -0.87 4.86 -11.82
C GLU A 70 -0.92 3.48 -11.17
N LYS A 71 0.23 2.97 -10.71
CA LYS A 71 0.35 1.62 -10.14
C LYS A 71 1.08 1.66 -8.82
N ILE A 72 0.47 1.08 -7.80
CA ILE A 72 1.04 0.95 -6.47
C ILE A 72 1.22 -0.54 -6.16
N THR A 73 2.40 -0.94 -5.72
CA THR A 73 2.66 -2.26 -5.18
C THR A 73 3.21 -2.10 -3.77
N VAL A 74 2.50 -2.64 -2.81
CA VAL A 74 2.89 -2.69 -1.41
C VAL A 74 3.29 -4.12 -1.11
N LYS A 75 4.54 -4.35 -0.71
CA LYS A 75 5.00 -5.63 -0.18
C LYS A 75 5.20 -5.48 1.32
N VAL A 76 4.56 -6.29 2.13
CA VAL A 76 4.79 -6.34 3.57
C VAL A 76 5.51 -7.64 3.87
N VAL A 77 6.72 -7.55 4.41
CA VAL A 77 7.56 -8.68 4.78
C VAL A 77 7.60 -8.77 6.29
N ARG A 78 7.04 -9.85 6.83
CA ARG A 78 7.07 -10.15 8.25
C ARG A 78 8.17 -11.18 8.52
N THR A 79 9.24 -10.76 9.15
CA THR A 79 10.44 -11.58 9.44
C THR A 79 10.52 -12.09 10.88
N SER A 80 9.52 -11.78 11.73
CA SER A 80 9.55 -12.12 13.15
C SER A 80 8.15 -12.39 13.72
N ARG A 81 8.09 -13.05 14.89
CA ARG A 81 6.85 -13.44 15.61
C ARG A 81 5.98 -12.25 16.05
N VAL A 82 6.32 -11.04 15.63
CA VAL A 82 5.68 -9.78 16.05
C VAL A 82 4.19 -9.80 15.74
N HIS A 83 3.40 -9.19 16.61
CA HIS A 83 1.94 -9.14 16.53
C HIS A 83 1.42 -8.71 15.16
N TYR A 84 0.40 -9.43 14.67
CA TYR A 84 -0.37 -9.07 13.48
C TYR A 84 -0.97 -7.64 13.54
N GLY A 85 -1.08 -7.04 14.73
CA GLY A 85 -1.40 -5.62 14.90
C GLY A 85 -0.47 -4.67 14.15
N LEU A 86 0.77 -5.08 13.84
CA LEU A 86 1.66 -4.29 13.00
C LEU A 86 1.27 -4.31 11.51
N LEU A 87 0.83 -5.46 10.99
CA LEU A 87 0.31 -5.55 9.61
C LEU A 87 -0.99 -4.75 9.49
N PHE A 88 -1.86 -4.81 10.51
CA PHE A 88 -3.05 -3.95 10.61
C PHE A 88 -2.69 -2.46 10.47
N ARG A 89 -1.69 -1.98 11.23
CA ARG A 89 -1.22 -0.59 11.15
C ARG A 89 -0.66 -0.19 9.79
N VAL A 90 -0.04 -1.13 9.05
CA VAL A 90 0.42 -0.85 7.68
C VAL A 90 -0.78 -0.58 6.76
N PHE A 91 -1.84 -1.38 6.86
CA PHE A 91 -3.07 -1.12 6.10
C PHE A 91 -3.74 0.18 6.53
N GLU A 92 -3.83 0.48 7.82
CA GLU A 92 -4.36 1.77 8.29
C GLU A 92 -3.59 2.95 7.72
N TRP A 93 -2.26 2.85 7.71
CA TRP A 93 -1.40 3.86 7.12
C TRP A 93 -1.70 4.03 5.63
N TRP A 94 -1.80 2.94 4.87
CA TRP A 94 -2.16 3.03 3.45
C TRP A 94 -3.54 3.62 3.23
N ILE A 95 -4.54 3.27 4.05
CA ILE A 95 -5.87 3.89 4.00
C ILE A 95 -5.73 5.41 4.19
N SER A 96 -4.99 5.88 5.19
CA SER A 96 -4.79 7.32 5.41
C SER A 96 -4.12 8.02 4.22
N ASN A 97 -3.12 7.40 3.61
CA ASN A 97 -2.43 7.96 2.43
C ASN A 97 -3.35 8.01 1.21
N LEU A 98 -4.09 6.95 0.96
CA LEU A 98 -5.03 6.83 -0.15
C LEU A 98 -6.24 7.77 0.03
N SER A 99 -6.66 8.02 1.28
CA SER A 99 -7.73 8.99 1.59
C SER A 99 -7.33 10.43 1.27
N ALA A 100 -6.03 10.72 1.39
CA ALA A 100 -5.45 12.04 1.24
C ALA A 100 -5.08 12.39 -0.21
N VAL A 101 -5.31 11.48 -1.17
CA VAL A 101 -5.10 11.80 -2.60
C VAL A 101 -6.08 12.87 -3.06
N ASP A 102 -5.70 13.58 -4.11
CA ASP A 102 -6.53 14.59 -4.74
C ASP A 102 -7.68 13.94 -5.52
N GLU A 103 -8.74 14.71 -5.74
CA GLU A 103 -9.80 14.35 -6.66
C GLU A 103 -9.18 14.15 -8.06
N HIS A 104 -9.49 13.03 -8.71
CA HIS A 104 -8.90 12.59 -9.98
C HIS A 104 -7.44 12.10 -9.92
N CYS A 105 -7.07 11.37 -8.86
CA CYS A 105 -5.78 10.70 -8.84
C CYS A 105 -5.63 9.72 -10.03
N ALA A 106 -4.40 9.57 -10.54
CA ALA A 106 -4.13 8.72 -11.69
C ALA A 106 -4.10 7.22 -11.37
N ILE A 107 -4.41 6.82 -10.13
CA ILE A 107 -4.23 5.44 -9.65
C ILE A 107 -5.23 4.53 -10.35
N ARG A 108 -4.70 3.57 -11.11
CA ARG A 108 -5.48 2.55 -11.83
C ARG A 108 -5.35 1.17 -11.19
N SER A 109 -4.26 0.91 -10.49
CA SER A 109 -4.05 -0.39 -9.85
C SER A 109 -3.28 -0.33 -8.55
N ILE A 110 -3.74 -1.12 -7.57
CA ILE A 110 -3.07 -1.30 -6.29
C ILE A 110 -2.89 -2.80 -6.02
N THR A 111 -1.72 -3.21 -5.56
CA THR A 111 -1.43 -4.59 -5.16
C THR A 111 -0.81 -4.61 -3.78
N PHE A 112 -1.44 -5.29 -2.83
CA PHE A 112 -0.88 -5.61 -1.52
C PHE A 112 -0.37 -7.06 -1.53
N LYS A 113 0.91 -7.27 -1.23
CA LYS A 113 1.54 -8.58 -1.08
C LYS A 113 1.97 -8.74 0.38
N VAL A 114 1.37 -9.66 1.10
CA VAL A 114 1.67 -9.96 2.50
C VAL A 114 2.50 -11.24 2.54
N MET A 115 3.79 -11.08 2.80
CA MET A 115 4.77 -12.16 2.90
C MET A 115 5.06 -12.46 4.38
N LEU A 116 4.74 -13.66 4.82
CA LEU A 116 4.93 -14.18 6.17
C LEU A 116 6.09 -15.18 6.13
N ASP A 117 7.25 -14.77 6.63
CA ASP A 117 8.50 -15.56 6.59
C ASP A 117 8.61 -16.55 7.76
N LEU A 118 7.48 -17.05 8.27
CA LEU A 118 7.41 -17.95 9.42
C LEU A 118 6.55 -19.16 9.11
N PRO A 119 6.87 -20.33 9.68
CA PRO A 119 6.04 -21.52 9.52
C PRO A 119 4.62 -21.21 9.98
N VAL A 120 3.66 -21.48 9.09
CA VAL A 120 2.23 -21.24 9.29
C VAL A 120 1.80 -21.96 10.58
N PHE A 121 1.67 -21.21 11.67
CA PHE A 121 1.12 -21.75 12.90
C PHE A 121 -0.35 -22.12 12.67
N GLN A 122 -0.79 -23.19 13.32
CA GLN A 122 -2.12 -23.81 13.18
C GLN A 122 -3.29 -22.92 13.69
N GLU A 123 -3.03 -21.66 14.02
CA GLU A 123 -4.02 -20.73 14.52
C GLU A 123 -4.71 -20.00 13.35
N GLU A 124 -5.96 -19.60 13.59
CA GLU A 124 -6.74 -18.79 12.65
C GLU A 124 -5.98 -17.50 12.29
N HIS A 125 -5.92 -17.18 11.00
CA HIS A 125 -5.24 -15.97 10.55
C HIS A 125 -6.03 -14.74 11.03
N PRO A 126 -5.44 -13.79 11.79
CA PRO A 126 -6.19 -12.72 12.46
C PRO A 126 -6.77 -11.67 11.51
N ALA A 127 -6.40 -11.71 10.22
CA ALA A 127 -7.17 -11.00 9.20
C ALA A 127 -8.65 -11.41 9.13
N LEU A 128 -9.02 -12.55 9.70
CA LEU A 128 -10.40 -12.99 9.91
C LEU A 128 -11.19 -12.06 10.83
N GLU A 129 -10.52 -11.29 11.69
CA GLU A 129 -11.10 -10.32 12.62
C GLU A 129 -11.00 -8.88 12.10
N TRP A 130 -10.43 -8.66 10.91
CA TRP A 130 -10.17 -7.33 10.35
C TRP A 130 -11.32 -6.76 9.52
N GLU A 131 -12.56 -7.12 9.86
CA GLU A 131 -13.75 -6.70 9.13
C GLU A 131 -13.83 -5.17 8.98
N ASP A 132 -13.65 -4.43 10.06
CA ASP A 132 -13.60 -2.95 10.06
C ASP A 132 -12.52 -2.41 9.12
N LEU A 133 -11.33 -3.02 9.13
CA LEU A 133 -10.22 -2.60 8.28
C LEU A 133 -10.54 -2.82 6.79
N TRP A 134 -11.14 -3.96 6.44
CA TRP A 134 -11.54 -4.27 5.06
C TRP A 134 -12.64 -3.35 4.57
N MET A 135 -13.65 -3.07 5.41
CA MET A 135 -14.70 -2.09 5.08
C MET A 135 -14.14 -0.68 4.90
N ARG A 136 -13.22 -0.24 5.78
CA ARG A 136 -12.55 1.06 5.65
C ARG A 136 -11.70 1.14 4.38
N LEU A 137 -11.00 0.06 4.03
CA LEU A 137 -10.24 -0.02 2.79
C LEU A 137 -11.17 0.05 1.57
N ASP A 138 -12.25 -0.73 1.55
CA ASP A 138 -13.27 -0.68 0.50
C ASP A 138 -13.84 0.73 0.34
N GLY A 139 -14.28 1.37 1.43
CA GLY A 139 -14.83 2.72 1.40
C GLY A 139 -13.81 3.77 0.90
N CYS A 140 -12.55 3.64 1.28
CA CYS A 140 -11.47 4.50 0.78
C CYS A 140 -11.28 4.33 -0.74
N LEU A 141 -11.21 3.08 -1.21
CA LEU A 141 -10.94 2.75 -2.61
C LEU A 141 -12.15 2.95 -3.52
N ALA A 142 -13.36 2.89 -2.98
CA ALA A 142 -14.61 3.17 -3.68
C ALA A 142 -15.01 4.66 -3.65
N SER A 143 -14.17 5.52 -3.07
CA SER A 143 -14.44 6.95 -3.04
C SER A 143 -14.31 7.58 -4.43
N HIS A 144 -15.00 8.70 -4.66
CA HIS A 144 -14.95 9.44 -5.93
C HIS A 144 -13.52 9.91 -6.30
N LYS A 145 -12.62 10.04 -5.31
CA LYS A 145 -11.20 10.37 -5.53
C LYS A 145 -10.45 9.27 -6.29
N MET A 146 -10.92 8.03 -6.18
CA MET A 146 -10.36 6.83 -6.80
C MET A 146 -11.13 6.42 -8.07
N ALA A 147 -11.77 7.35 -8.77
CA ALA A 147 -12.61 7.05 -9.93
C ALA A 147 -11.89 6.32 -11.09
N SER A 148 -10.55 6.44 -11.18
CA SER A 148 -9.75 5.74 -12.19
C SER A 148 -9.27 4.35 -11.77
N LEU A 149 -9.61 3.89 -10.56
CA LEU A 149 -9.19 2.60 -10.04
C LEU A 149 -9.89 1.46 -10.77
N GLU A 150 -9.10 0.62 -11.45
CA GLU A 150 -9.60 -0.50 -12.24
C GLU A 150 -9.38 -1.84 -11.54
N ARG A 151 -8.31 -1.95 -10.73
CA ARG A 151 -7.90 -3.23 -10.13
C ARG A 151 -7.28 -3.08 -8.75
N VAL A 152 -7.72 -3.92 -7.82
CA VAL A 152 -7.12 -4.09 -6.49
C VAL A 152 -6.77 -5.57 -6.30
N ALA A 153 -5.54 -5.84 -5.88
CA ALA A 153 -5.11 -7.20 -5.56
C ALA A 153 -4.60 -7.27 -4.11
N ILE A 154 -5.00 -8.30 -3.37
CA ILE A 154 -4.48 -8.63 -2.04
C ILE A 154 -4.02 -10.08 -2.08
N ILE A 155 -2.71 -10.28 -1.90
CA ILE A 155 -2.03 -11.56 -2.08
C ILE A 155 -1.35 -11.93 -0.77
N PHE A 156 -1.59 -13.14 -0.27
CA PHE A 156 -0.91 -13.68 0.90
C PHE A 156 0.11 -14.75 0.49
N GLU A 157 1.26 -14.78 1.16
CA GLU A 157 2.34 -15.73 0.90
C GLU A 157 3.04 -16.07 2.23
N PRO A 158 3.24 -17.34 2.60
CA PRO A 158 2.72 -18.55 1.95
C PRO A 158 1.22 -18.73 2.21
N ARG A 159 0.64 -19.78 1.63
CA ARG A 159 -0.77 -20.12 1.84
C ARG A 159 -1.12 -20.35 3.30
N VAL A 160 -2.12 -19.61 3.77
CA VAL A 160 -2.69 -19.75 5.11
C VAL A 160 -3.72 -20.90 5.12
N LEU A 161 -3.75 -21.68 6.20
CA LEU A 161 -4.66 -22.85 6.32
C LEU A 161 -6.13 -22.46 6.15
N THR A 162 -6.53 -21.32 6.69
CA THR A 162 -7.91 -20.80 6.67
C THR A 162 -8.18 -19.91 5.46
N TRP A 163 -7.43 -20.08 4.35
CA TRP A 163 -7.51 -19.20 3.18
C TRP A 163 -8.93 -19.09 2.62
N ASP A 164 -9.63 -20.20 2.44
CA ASP A 164 -10.96 -20.19 1.82
C ASP A 164 -11.97 -19.43 2.69
N THR A 165 -11.90 -19.61 4.02
CA THR A 165 -12.71 -18.85 4.99
C THR A 165 -12.34 -17.37 5.01
N LEU A 166 -11.04 -17.05 4.98
CA LEU A 166 -10.55 -15.67 4.96
C LEU A 166 -10.98 -14.96 3.69
N LYS A 167 -10.79 -15.60 2.53
CA LYS A 167 -11.20 -15.09 1.22
C LYS A 167 -12.69 -14.77 1.21
N ALA A 168 -13.54 -15.72 1.61
CA ALA A 168 -14.99 -15.53 1.63
C ALA A 168 -15.41 -14.35 2.53
N ARG A 169 -14.81 -14.21 3.72
CA ARG A 169 -15.06 -13.07 4.60
C ARG A 169 -14.57 -11.75 4.01
N MET A 170 -13.39 -11.73 3.40
CA MET A 170 -12.86 -10.52 2.76
C MET A 170 -13.76 -10.09 1.60
N GLU A 171 -14.16 -10.99 0.71
CA GLU A 171 -15.04 -10.67 -0.43
C GLU A 171 -16.35 -10.01 0.00
N GLN A 172 -16.92 -10.42 1.15
CA GLN A 172 -18.15 -9.83 1.70
C GLN A 172 -17.98 -8.37 2.13
N ASN A 173 -16.74 -7.94 2.46
CA ASN A 173 -16.44 -6.59 2.92
C ASN A 173 -16.19 -5.59 1.77
N PHE A 174 -15.92 -6.05 0.54
CA PHE A 174 -15.61 -5.19 -0.61
C PHE A 174 -16.82 -4.92 -1.52
N LEU A 175 -17.89 -4.39 -0.93
CA LEU A 175 -19.14 -4.13 -1.66
C LEU A 175 -19.06 -2.88 -2.55
N GLY A 176 -18.33 -1.84 -2.11
CA GLY A 176 -18.13 -0.60 -2.84
C GLY A 176 -17.37 -0.83 -4.14
N LEU A 177 -16.23 -1.50 -4.08
CA LEU A 177 -15.45 -1.87 -5.27
C LEU A 177 -16.28 -2.70 -6.26
N LYS A 178 -17.05 -3.67 -5.74
CA LYS A 178 -17.93 -4.50 -6.57
C LYS A 178 -19.00 -3.68 -7.30
N ARG A 179 -19.61 -2.70 -6.64
CA ARG A 179 -20.62 -1.81 -7.25
C ARG A 179 -20.03 -0.94 -8.36
N LEU A 180 -18.77 -0.54 -8.23
CA LEU A 180 -18.05 0.26 -9.22
C LEU A 180 -17.47 -0.57 -10.36
N GLY A 181 -17.59 -1.90 -10.32
CA GLY A 181 -17.00 -2.78 -11.32
C GLY A 181 -15.47 -2.84 -11.28
N CYS A 182 -14.85 -2.40 -10.17
CA CYS A 182 -13.41 -2.55 -9.98
C CYS A 182 -13.07 -4.03 -9.76
N GLU A 183 -12.04 -4.53 -10.44
CA GLU A 183 -11.58 -5.91 -10.31
C GLU A 183 -10.90 -6.11 -8.95
N LEU A 184 -11.48 -6.96 -8.10
CA LEU A 184 -10.87 -7.40 -6.85
C LEU A 184 -10.26 -8.79 -7.03
N ILE A 185 -8.95 -8.90 -6.81
CA ILE A 185 -8.21 -10.17 -6.84
C ILE A 185 -7.77 -10.49 -5.42
N LEU A 186 -8.32 -11.56 -4.85
CA LEU A 186 -7.84 -12.14 -3.61
C LEU A 186 -7.16 -13.47 -3.94
N ASP A 187 -5.86 -13.53 -3.69
CA ASP A 187 -5.05 -14.69 -4.10
C ASP A 187 -4.04 -15.09 -3.02
N VAL A 188 -3.47 -16.28 -3.22
CA VAL A 188 -2.50 -16.86 -2.31
C VAL A 188 -1.40 -17.58 -3.07
N VAL A 189 -0.16 -17.36 -2.66
CA VAL A 189 1.02 -18.01 -3.24
C VAL A 189 1.49 -19.09 -2.29
N THR A 190 1.73 -20.29 -2.85
CA THR A 190 2.25 -21.46 -2.14
C THR A 190 3.76 -21.43 -2.02
#